data_AF-W2TWX1-F1
#
_entry.id   AF-W2TWX1-F1
#
_cell.length_a   1.000
_cell.length_b   1.000
_cell.length_c   1.000
_cell.angle_alpha   90.00
_cell.angle_beta   90.00
_cell.angle_gamma   90.00
#
_symmetry.space_group_name_H-M   'P 1'
#
loop_
_entity.id
_entity.type
_entity.pdbx_description
1 polymer ?
#
loop_
_entity_poly.entity_id
_entity_poly.type
_entity_poly.pdbx_seq_one_letter_code
_entity_poly.pdbx_strand_id
1 'polypeptide(L)'
;MCLLLSYRLTHDNLATIKFSSSATETALGELDAHVKQEMNATWFNDGPIRFNPEIALPEYHIMSFDNDYCNGVFHYTITPNSSRLGDFSCLLAMVNLKRAIGFHLVQSYIPTGLIVAISWVSFWIDRRAVPARVSLSFTTLLTLSTQGNGIRYALPPVSYAKAIDYFYGVCMLFIFGVLLEFAMVNSYMRRANKYNHMAEKIQSNYGQKHIIVPSDYDSEYEEGPAKYYPHINKNSAHLMYKALRYSRRALAIDKAARFAFPSVFMLFNVIYWMYYMREPEDQ
;
A
#
# COMPACT_ATOMS: atom_id res chain seq x y z
N MET A 1 1.76 -23.16 -39.35
CA MET A 1 1.82 -23.28 -37.88
C MET A 1 1.18 -22.04 -37.23
N CYS A 2 -0.08 -22.14 -36.83
CA CYS A 2 -0.74 -21.08 -36.04
C CYS A 2 -0.40 -21.27 -34.56
N LEU A 3 0.30 -20.30 -33.97
CA LEU A 3 0.54 -20.25 -32.52
C LEU A 3 -0.58 -19.46 -31.87
N LEU A 4 -1.40 -20.13 -31.06
CA LEU A 4 -2.34 -19.46 -30.16
C LEU A 4 -1.67 -19.25 -28.82
N LEU A 5 -1.69 -18.01 -28.35
CA LEU A 5 -1.08 -17.59 -27.10
C LEU A 5 -2.18 -17.32 -26.08
N SER A 6 -2.19 -18.08 -25.00
CA SER A 6 -3.13 -17.91 -23.90
C SER A 6 -2.36 -17.63 -22.62
N TYR A 7 -2.73 -16.55 -21.94
CA TYR A 7 -2.13 -16.13 -20.68
C TYR A 7 -3.08 -16.47 -19.52
N ARG A 8 -2.59 -17.21 -18.52
CA ARG A 8 -3.34 -17.52 -17.31
C ARG A 8 -2.50 -17.17 -16.08
N LEU A 9 -3.05 -16.33 -15.20
CA LEU A 9 -2.52 -16.10 -13.85
C LEU A 9 -2.97 -17.25 -12.95
N THR A 10 -2.01 -18.01 -12.43
CA THR A 10 -2.22 -19.17 -11.56
C THR A 10 -1.66 -18.80 -10.19
N HIS A 11 -2.48 -18.19 -9.32
CA HIS A 11 -2.10 -17.60 -8.03
C HIS A 11 -1.19 -16.36 -8.09
N ASP A 12 -1.21 -15.55 -7.01
CA ASP A 12 -0.77 -14.14 -6.95
C ASP A 12 0.65 -13.84 -7.46
N ASN A 13 1.53 -14.85 -7.56
CA ASN A 13 2.93 -14.69 -7.95
C ASN A 13 3.39 -15.56 -9.13
N LEU A 14 2.53 -16.46 -9.64
CA LEU A 14 2.85 -17.41 -10.71
C LEU A 14 1.98 -17.11 -11.95
N ALA A 15 2.63 -17.03 -13.10
CA ALA A 15 1.99 -16.86 -14.39
C ALA A 15 2.39 -18.02 -15.29
N THR A 16 1.41 -18.63 -15.94
CA THR A 16 1.66 -19.68 -16.94
C THR A 16 1.27 -19.15 -18.31
N ILE A 17 2.25 -19.06 -19.21
CA ILE A 17 2.01 -18.76 -20.63
C ILE A 17 1.85 -20.07 -21.38
N LYS A 18 0.70 -20.24 -22.04
CA LYS A 18 0.40 -21.40 -22.85
C LYS A 18 0.57 -21.07 -24.33
N PHE A 19 1.42 -21.83 -25.00
CA PHE A 19 1.58 -21.81 -26.44
C PHE A 19 0.97 -23.10 -26.98
N SER A 20 -0.09 -22.99 -27.76
CA SER A 20 -0.63 -24.15 -28.47
C SER A 20 -0.36 -24.03 -29.96
N SER A 21 0.10 -25.14 -30.56
CA SER A 21 0.28 -25.25 -32.00
C SER A 21 -0.51 -26.44 -32.52
N SER A 22 -1.36 -26.18 -33.52
CA SER A 22 -2.03 -27.22 -34.30
C SER A 22 -1.27 -27.55 -35.57
N ALA A 23 -1.45 -28.77 -36.05
CA ALA A 23 -0.90 -29.30 -37.28
C ALA A 23 -1.57 -28.63 -38.50
N THR A 24 -0.96 -27.55 -39.03
CA THR A 24 -1.44 -26.85 -40.24
C THR A 24 -0.36 -26.76 -41.32
N GLU A 25 -0.73 -27.06 -42.57
CA GLU A 25 0.10 -26.84 -43.75
C GLU A 25 -0.24 -25.47 -44.37
N THR A 26 0.75 -24.82 -45.00
CA THR A 26 0.55 -23.51 -45.65
C THR A 26 0.80 -23.68 -47.15
N ALA A 27 -0.28 -23.82 -47.92
CA ALA A 27 -0.22 -23.92 -49.38
C ALA A 27 -0.87 -22.68 -49.99
N LEU A 28 -0.16 -21.98 -50.88
CA LEU A 28 -0.68 -20.82 -51.65
C LEU A 28 -1.28 -19.66 -50.82
N GLY A 29 -0.97 -19.55 -49.52
CA GLY A 29 -1.48 -18.49 -48.66
C GLY A 29 -2.78 -18.83 -47.91
N GLU A 30 -3.34 -20.03 -48.11
CA GLU A 30 -4.40 -20.60 -47.26
C GLU A 30 -3.78 -21.51 -46.18
N LEU A 31 -4.37 -21.45 -44.97
CA LEU A 31 -4.01 -22.26 -43.81
C LEU A 31 -4.97 -23.46 -43.75
N ASP A 32 -4.52 -24.62 -44.19
CA ASP A 32 -5.30 -25.85 -44.12
C ASP A 32 -5.02 -26.59 -42.81
N ALA A 33 -6.09 -27.00 -42.13
CA ALA A 33 -6.02 -27.73 -40.87
C ALA A 33 -6.23 -29.23 -41.10
N HIS A 34 -5.28 -30.05 -40.64
CA HIS A 34 -5.32 -31.50 -40.84
C HIS A 34 -5.87 -32.23 -39.62
N VAL A 35 -6.73 -33.20 -39.90
CA VAL A 35 -7.24 -34.14 -38.88
C VAL A 35 -6.07 -35.02 -38.43
N LYS A 36 -6.08 -35.47 -37.17
CA LYS A 36 -5.03 -36.29 -36.54
C LYS A 36 -4.65 -37.55 -37.32
N GLN A 37 -5.59 -38.11 -38.09
CA GLN A 37 -5.33 -39.27 -38.97
C GLN A 37 -4.41 -38.92 -40.15
N GLU A 38 -4.43 -37.68 -40.63
CA GLU A 38 -3.58 -37.19 -41.73
C GLU A 38 -2.25 -36.66 -41.18
N MET A 39 -2.30 -35.88 -40.10
CA MET A 39 -1.09 -35.30 -39.49
C MET A 39 -1.13 -35.38 -37.96
N ASN A 40 -0.14 -36.06 -37.40
CA ASN A 40 0.02 -36.24 -35.96
C ASN A 40 1.28 -35.53 -35.45
N ALA A 41 1.09 -34.40 -34.77
CA ALA A 41 2.18 -33.65 -34.16
C ALA A 41 2.61 -34.29 -32.82
N THR A 42 3.92 -34.48 -32.62
CA THR A 42 4.50 -35.03 -31.39
C THR A 42 5.70 -34.20 -30.92
N TRP A 43 5.95 -34.17 -29.62
CA TRP A 43 7.14 -33.55 -29.05
C TRP A 43 8.40 -34.38 -29.37
N PHE A 44 9.53 -33.69 -29.54
CA PHE A 44 10.83 -34.37 -29.59
C PHE A 44 11.17 -34.97 -28.22
N ASN A 45 11.74 -36.18 -28.23
CA ASN A 45 12.12 -36.90 -26.99
C ASN A 45 13.22 -36.17 -26.21
N ASP A 46 14.18 -35.55 -26.91
CA ASP A 46 15.29 -34.82 -26.31
C ASP A 46 15.15 -33.31 -26.51
N GLY A 47 14.97 -32.58 -25.41
CA GLY A 47 14.92 -31.11 -25.41
C GLY A 47 13.76 -30.55 -26.25
N PRO A 48 12.50 -30.89 -25.93
CA PRO A 48 11.32 -30.45 -26.69
C PRO A 48 11.20 -28.92 -26.78
N ILE A 49 11.71 -28.21 -25.77
CA ILE A 49 11.72 -26.75 -25.69
C ILE A 49 13.17 -26.31 -25.48
N ARG A 50 13.71 -25.55 -26.43
CA ARG A 50 15.02 -24.91 -26.31
C ARG A 50 14.84 -23.45 -25.93
N PHE A 51 15.55 -22.99 -24.92
CA PHE A 51 15.56 -21.60 -24.50
C PHE A 51 16.99 -21.10 -24.36
N ASN A 52 17.17 -19.78 -24.57
CA ASN A 52 18.44 -19.14 -24.32
C ASN A 52 18.47 -18.67 -22.85
N PRO A 53 19.39 -19.17 -22.01
CA PRO A 53 19.49 -18.77 -20.61
C PRO A 53 19.88 -17.30 -20.40
N GLU A 54 20.40 -16.62 -21.42
CA GLU A 54 20.74 -15.19 -21.37
C GLU A 54 19.51 -14.27 -21.48
N ILE A 55 18.36 -14.81 -21.90
CA ILE A 55 17.13 -14.03 -22.02
C ILE A 55 16.47 -13.92 -20.64
N ALA A 56 16.72 -12.79 -19.97
CA ALA A 56 16.03 -12.41 -18.75
C ALA A 56 14.82 -11.51 -19.05
N LEU A 57 13.68 -11.81 -18.42
CA LEU A 57 12.52 -10.92 -18.43
C LEU A 57 12.64 -9.93 -17.26
N PRO A 58 12.42 -8.62 -17.48
CA PRO A 58 12.60 -7.62 -16.42
C PRO A 58 11.59 -7.75 -15.27
N GLU A 59 10.43 -8.37 -15.52
CA GLU A 59 9.33 -8.50 -14.55
C GLU A 59 9.11 -9.94 -14.04
N TYR A 60 9.77 -10.95 -14.64
CA TYR A 60 9.53 -12.36 -14.34
C TYR A 60 10.81 -13.19 -14.37
N HIS A 61 10.90 -14.16 -13.46
CA HIS A 61 11.86 -15.26 -13.52
C HIS A 61 11.20 -16.47 -14.17
N ILE A 62 11.91 -17.12 -15.07
CA ILE A 62 11.48 -18.38 -15.68
C ILE A 62 11.76 -19.49 -14.66
N MET A 63 10.72 -20.18 -14.21
CA MET A 63 10.83 -21.25 -13.21
C MET A 63 11.00 -22.61 -13.88
N SER A 64 10.10 -22.96 -14.79
CA SER A 64 10.11 -24.24 -15.49
C SER A 64 9.40 -24.16 -16.84
N PHE A 65 9.67 -25.16 -17.68
CA PHE A 65 9.00 -25.39 -18.95
C PHE A 65 8.33 -26.76 -18.89
N ASP A 66 7.02 -26.81 -19.10
CA ASP A 66 6.26 -28.05 -19.19
C ASP A 66 5.75 -28.24 -20.62
N ASN A 67 5.65 -29.49 -21.05
CA ASN A 67 5.09 -29.88 -22.33
C ASN A 67 3.90 -30.81 -22.14
N ASP A 68 2.85 -30.58 -22.91
CA ASP A 68 1.62 -31.36 -22.85
C ASP A 68 0.96 -31.41 -24.25
N TYR A 69 -0.16 -32.09 -24.35
CA TYR A 69 -0.97 -32.21 -25.55
C TYR A 69 -2.36 -31.63 -25.33
N CYS A 70 -2.83 -30.81 -26.27
CA CYS A 70 -4.17 -30.21 -26.28
C CYS A 70 -5.11 -30.92 -27.27
N ASN A 71 -4.88 -32.22 -27.50
CA ASN A 71 -5.63 -33.02 -28.46
C ASN A 71 -7.13 -32.98 -28.14
N GLY A 72 -7.96 -32.84 -29.17
CA GLY A 72 -9.39 -32.72 -28.95
C GLY A 72 -10.20 -32.76 -30.25
N VAL A 73 -11.49 -33.05 -30.08
CA VAL A 73 -12.45 -33.03 -31.18
C VAL A 73 -13.04 -31.63 -31.29
N PHE A 74 -12.84 -30.99 -32.44
CA PHE A 74 -13.29 -29.63 -32.70
C PHE A 74 -14.19 -29.59 -33.94
N HIS A 75 -15.12 -28.62 -33.95
CA HIS A 75 -15.90 -28.32 -35.14
C HIS A 75 -15.07 -27.46 -36.09
N TYR A 76 -14.91 -27.92 -37.33
CA TYR A 76 -14.28 -27.15 -38.39
C TYR A 76 -15.26 -26.98 -39.57
N THR A 77 -15.18 -25.85 -40.23
CA THR A 77 -16.03 -25.50 -41.37
C THR A 77 -15.41 -26.03 -42.67
N ILE A 78 -16.17 -26.82 -43.43
CA ILE A 78 -15.74 -27.32 -44.75
C ILE A 78 -16.26 -26.40 -45.86
N THR A 79 -17.46 -25.86 -45.68
CA THR A 79 -18.06 -24.82 -46.54
C THR A 79 -18.75 -23.76 -45.66
N PRO A 80 -19.11 -22.58 -46.20
CA PRO A 80 -19.79 -21.53 -45.43
C PRO A 80 -21.05 -22.01 -44.69
N ASN A 81 -21.66 -23.09 -45.16
CA ASN A 81 -22.90 -23.65 -44.64
C ASN A 81 -22.75 -25.08 -44.06
N SER A 82 -21.53 -25.62 -43.95
CA SER A 82 -21.34 -26.96 -43.37
C SER A 82 -20.15 -27.01 -42.40
N SER A 83 -20.38 -27.62 -41.24
CA SER A 83 -19.35 -27.92 -40.26
C SER A 83 -19.32 -29.40 -39.94
N ARG A 84 -18.13 -29.92 -39.66
CA ARG A 84 -17.91 -31.32 -39.30
C ARG A 84 -17.05 -31.39 -38.04
N LEU A 85 -17.19 -32.48 -37.29
CA LEU A 85 -16.32 -32.82 -36.17
C LEU A 85 -15.05 -33.51 -36.71
N GLY A 86 -13.89 -33.01 -36.29
CA GLY A 86 -12.59 -33.62 -36.55
C GLY A 86 -11.78 -33.73 -35.27
N ASP A 87 -11.05 -34.83 -35.10
CA ASP A 87 -10.06 -34.98 -34.03
C ASP A 87 -8.73 -34.36 -34.49
N PHE A 88 -8.21 -33.39 -33.75
CA PHE A 88 -7.01 -32.65 -34.12
C PHE A 88 -5.86 -32.92 -33.14
N SER A 89 -4.65 -33.08 -33.68
CA SER A 89 -3.43 -33.14 -32.86
C SER A 89 -2.95 -31.73 -32.53
N CYS A 90 -2.59 -31.50 -31.26
CA CYS A 90 -2.24 -30.19 -30.73
C CYS A 90 -1.14 -30.32 -29.68
N LEU A 91 -0.06 -29.56 -29.85
CA LEU A 91 1.05 -29.47 -28.90
C LEU A 91 0.83 -28.27 -27.99
N LEU A 92 1.01 -28.45 -26.69
CA LEU A 92 0.89 -27.41 -25.67
C LEU A 92 2.23 -27.23 -24.95
N ALA A 93 2.87 -26.08 -25.09
CA ALA A 93 3.99 -25.69 -24.25
C ALA A 93 3.52 -24.71 -23.18
N MET A 94 3.94 -24.95 -21.94
CA MET A 94 3.62 -24.12 -20.78
C MET A 94 4.91 -23.56 -20.19
N VAL A 95 4.98 -22.24 -20.09
CA VAL A 95 6.11 -21.55 -19.45
C VAL A 95 5.63 -21.03 -18.11
N ASN A 96 6.19 -21.56 -17.03
CA ASN A 96 5.89 -21.11 -15.68
C ASN A 96 6.84 -19.99 -15.29
N LEU A 97 6.26 -18.83 -14.98
CA LEU A 97 6.94 -17.59 -14.67
C LEU A 97 6.61 -17.18 -13.24
N LYS A 98 7.62 -16.75 -12.48
CA LYS A 98 7.46 -16.15 -11.15
C LYS A 98 7.72 -14.66 -11.22
N ARG A 99 6.83 -13.83 -10.69
CA ARG A 99 6.98 -12.37 -10.74
C ARG A 99 8.18 -11.90 -9.91
N ALA A 100 9.04 -11.06 -10.49
CA ALA A 100 10.14 -10.41 -9.79
C ALA A 100 9.61 -9.19 -9.01
N ILE A 101 9.72 -9.19 -7.68
CA ILE A 101 9.12 -8.15 -6.84
C ILE A 101 10.03 -6.93 -6.61
N GLY A 102 11.34 -7.08 -6.84
CA GLY A 102 12.37 -6.10 -6.45
C GLY A 102 12.18 -4.69 -7.01
N PHE A 103 11.74 -4.56 -8.27
CA PHE A 103 11.46 -3.26 -8.88
C PHE A 103 10.33 -2.51 -8.16
N HIS A 104 9.23 -3.21 -7.85
CA HIS A 104 8.11 -2.63 -7.13
C HIS A 104 8.46 -2.29 -5.68
N LEU A 105 9.38 -3.03 -5.04
CA LEU A 105 9.90 -2.68 -3.71
C LEU A 105 10.53 -1.28 -3.70
N VAL A 106 11.45 -1.03 -4.63
CA VAL A 106 12.22 0.21 -4.65
C VAL A 106 11.38 1.40 -5.08
N GLN A 107 10.51 1.23 -6.08
CA GLN A 107 9.73 2.36 -6.63
C GLN A 107 8.42 2.66 -5.88
N SER A 108 7.80 1.65 -5.27
CA SER A 108 6.49 1.81 -4.65
C SER A 108 6.54 1.67 -3.12
N TYR A 109 7.14 0.61 -2.59
CA TYR A 109 7.13 0.33 -1.14
C TYR A 109 8.07 1.25 -0.35
N ILE A 110 9.27 1.53 -0.85
CA ILE A 110 10.20 2.44 -0.15
C ILE A 110 9.61 3.86 -0.06
N PRO A 111 9.14 4.50 -1.15
CA PRO A 111 8.63 5.87 -1.05
C PRO A 111 7.36 5.96 -0.21
N THR A 112 6.47 4.96 -0.25
CA THR A 112 5.28 4.93 0.62
C THR A 112 5.63 4.79 2.09
N GLY A 113 6.57 3.91 2.42
CA GLY A 113 7.09 3.78 3.77
C GLY A 113 7.69 5.09 4.28
N LEU A 114 8.44 5.80 3.42
CA LEU A 114 8.99 7.12 3.75
C LEU A 114 7.90 8.18 3.94
N ILE A 115 6.84 8.19 3.12
CA ILE A 115 5.69 9.10 3.29
C ILE A 115 5.00 8.87 4.64
N VAL A 116 4.78 7.62 5.02
CA VAL A 116 4.21 7.28 6.33
C VAL A 116 5.16 7.74 7.45
N ALA A 117 6.47 7.54 7.28
CA ALA A 117 7.45 8.00 8.25
C ALA A 117 7.48 9.53 8.42
N ILE A 118 7.32 10.27 7.32
CA ILE A 118 7.22 11.74 7.35
C ILE A 118 5.93 12.17 8.07
N SER A 119 4.83 11.42 7.93
CA SER A 119 3.55 11.81 8.55
C SER A 119 3.62 11.90 10.09
N TRP A 120 4.34 11.00 10.77
CA TRP A 120 4.48 11.02 12.22
C TRP A 120 5.54 12.01 12.75
N VAL A 121 6.31 12.67 11.87
CA VAL A 121 7.14 13.83 12.25
C VAL A 121 6.26 14.96 12.81
N SER A 122 4.99 15.02 12.39
CA SER A 122 4.01 15.96 12.94
C SER A 122 3.84 15.87 14.47
N PHE A 123 4.12 14.71 15.09
CA PHE A 123 4.06 14.54 16.55
C PHE A 123 5.24 15.18 17.29
N TRP A 124 6.35 15.42 16.58
CA TRP A 124 7.54 16.10 17.11
C TRP A 124 7.40 17.61 17.04
N ILE A 125 6.60 18.11 16.10
CA ILE A 125 6.29 19.52 15.94
C ILE A 125 5.39 19.99 17.09
N ASP A 126 5.67 21.18 17.63
CA ASP A 126 4.88 21.76 18.71
C ASP A 126 3.40 21.87 18.32
N ARG A 127 2.52 21.44 19.22
CA ARG A 127 1.05 21.50 19.11
C ARG A 127 0.50 22.91 18.87
N ARG A 128 1.29 23.94 19.17
CA ARG A 128 0.97 25.34 18.89
C ARG A 128 1.13 25.71 17.42
N ALA A 129 2.03 25.03 16.69
CA ALA A 129 2.26 25.22 15.26
C ALA A 129 1.25 24.45 14.41
N VAL A 130 -0.03 24.71 14.64
CA VAL A 130 -1.18 24.14 13.91
C VAL A 130 -1.01 24.17 12.39
N PRO A 131 -0.64 25.29 11.73
CA PRO A 131 -0.53 25.33 10.27
C PRO A 131 0.51 24.34 9.71
N ALA A 132 1.63 24.12 10.41
CA ALA A 132 2.67 23.20 9.98
C ALA A 132 2.18 21.74 10.05
N ARG A 133 1.54 21.34 11.16
CA ARG A 133 1.03 19.96 11.34
C ARG A 133 -0.07 19.62 10.33
N VAL A 134 -1.00 20.56 10.12
CA VAL A 134 -2.10 20.40 9.15
C VAL A 134 -1.56 20.26 7.74
N SER A 135 -0.66 21.16 7.34
CA SER A 135 -0.05 21.13 6.01
C SER A 135 0.65 19.80 5.76
N LEU A 136 1.52 19.34 6.68
CA LEU A 136 2.21 18.06 6.55
C LEU A 136 1.24 16.87 6.40
N SER A 137 0.17 16.84 7.20
CA SER A 137 -0.79 15.73 7.19
C SER A 137 -1.61 15.70 5.90
N PHE A 138 -2.04 16.86 5.39
CA PHE A 138 -2.76 16.92 4.10
C PHE A 138 -1.83 16.65 2.92
N THR A 139 -0.60 17.17 2.94
CA THR A 139 0.38 16.91 1.89
C THR A 139 0.70 15.42 1.81
N THR A 140 0.97 14.75 2.92
CA THR A 140 1.25 13.31 2.93
C THR A 140 0.08 12.46 2.42
N LEU A 141 -1.17 12.82 2.76
CA LEU A 141 -2.35 12.16 2.18
C LEU A 141 -2.48 12.38 0.67
N LEU A 142 -2.30 13.62 0.22
CA LEU A 142 -2.38 13.94 -1.20
C LEU A 142 -1.30 13.17 -1.97
N THR A 143 -0.06 13.19 -1.48
CA THR A 143 1.05 12.45 -2.08
C THR A 143 0.77 10.94 -2.14
N LEU A 144 0.26 10.34 -1.06
CA LEU A 144 -0.07 8.91 -1.05
C LEU A 144 -1.21 8.60 -2.04
N SER A 145 -2.23 9.45 -2.13
CA SER A 145 -3.33 9.30 -3.09
C SER A 145 -2.85 9.40 -4.54
N THR A 146 -2.03 10.41 -4.85
CA THR A 146 -1.43 10.59 -6.17
C THR A 146 -0.57 9.39 -6.55
N GLN A 147 0.28 8.91 -5.64
CA GLN A 147 1.13 7.75 -5.89
C GLN A 147 0.31 6.47 -6.06
N GLY A 148 -0.74 6.28 -5.24
CA GLY A 148 -1.66 5.15 -5.36
C GLY A 148 -2.36 5.10 -6.73
N ASN A 149 -2.74 6.26 -7.26
CA ASN A 149 -3.27 6.35 -8.62
C ASN A 149 -2.21 6.01 -9.67
N GLY A 150 -0.98 6.53 -9.53
CA GLY A 150 0.14 6.22 -10.43
C GLY A 150 0.40 4.71 -10.53
N ILE A 151 0.37 4.00 -9.41
CA ILE A 151 0.54 2.54 -9.37
C ILE A 151 -0.65 1.83 -10.03
N ARG A 152 -1.88 2.28 -9.80
CA ARG A 152 -3.06 1.69 -10.44
C ARG A 152 -3.06 1.85 -11.97
N TYR A 153 -2.45 2.91 -12.49
CA TYR A 153 -2.25 3.07 -13.94
C TYR A 153 -1.13 2.18 -14.48
N ALA A 154 -0.09 1.92 -13.68
CA ALA A 154 1.04 1.10 -14.08
C ALA A 154 0.75 -0.42 -14.06
N LEU A 155 -0.27 -0.87 -13.32
CA LEU A 155 -0.67 -2.28 -13.27
C LEU A 155 -2.02 -2.52 -13.95
N PRO A 156 -2.20 -3.65 -14.67
CA PRO A 156 -3.48 -3.98 -15.30
C PRO A 156 -4.60 -4.03 -14.24
N PRO A 157 -5.80 -3.51 -14.59
CA PRO A 157 -6.94 -3.56 -13.69
C PRO A 157 -7.38 -5.02 -13.54
N VAL A 158 -7.43 -5.47 -12.29
CA VAL A 158 -7.93 -6.79 -11.90
C VAL A 158 -9.02 -6.56 -10.86
N SER A 159 -10.04 -7.44 -10.83
CA SER A 159 -11.19 -7.27 -9.93
C SER A 159 -10.91 -7.67 -8.47
N TYR A 160 -9.79 -8.36 -8.21
CA TYR A 160 -9.38 -8.76 -6.88
C TYR A 160 -8.38 -7.77 -6.28
N ALA A 161 -8.36 -7.70 -4.94
CA ALA A 161 -7.42 -6.86 -4.21
C ALA A 161 -6.02 -7.47 -4.29
N LYS A 162 -5.04 -6.70 -4.78
CA LYS A 162 -3.64 -7.13 -4.86
C LYS A 162 -2.92 -6.88 -3.53
N ALA A 163 -1.82 -7.58 -3.29
CA ALA A 163 -0.94 -7.37 -2.13
C ALA A 163 -0.56 -5.90 -1.90
N ILE A 164 -0.33 -5.17 -2.99
CA ILE A 164 0.00 -3.74 -2.96
C ILE A 164 -1.17 -2.85 -2.55
N ASP A 165 -2.40 -3.25 -2.90
CA ASP A 165 -3.63 -2.52 -2.52
C ASP A 165 -3.86 -2.62 -1.00
N TYR A 166 -3.59 -3.79 -0.40
CA TYR A 166 -3.62 -3.95 1.06
C TYR A 166 -2.57 -3.09 1.76
N PHE A 167 -1.33 -3.07 1.25
CA PHE A 167 -0.26 -2.25 1.82
C PHE A 167 -0.60 -0.75 1.78
N TYR A 168 -1.05 -0.26 0.62
CA TYR A 168 -1.50 1.12 0.46
C TYR A 168 -2.71 1.45 1.34
N GLY A 169 -3.68 0.55 1.44
CA GLY A 169 -4.85 0.71 2.28
C GLY A 169 -4.48 0.90 3.75
N VAL A 170 -3.58 0.06 4.26
CA VAL A 170 -3.09 0.18 5.65
C VAL A 170 -2.29 1.47 5.83
N CYS A 171 -1.39 1.82 4.90
CA CYS A 171 -0.66 3.10 4.94
C CYS A 171 -1.60 4.30 4.97
N MET A 172 -2.69 4.26 4.19
CA MET A 172 -3.70 5.32 4.15
C MET A 172 -4.44 5.44 5.50
N LEU A 173 -4.76 4.31 6.14
CA LEU A 173 -5.34 4.29 7.49
C LEU A 173 -4.39 4.88 8.53
N PHE A 174 -3.07 4.63 8.44
CA PHE A 174 -2.09 5.24 9.34
C PHE A 174 -2.03 6.75 9.20
N ILE A 175 -1.93 7.28 7.97
CA ILE A 175 -1.90 8.74 7.75
C ILE A 175 -3.23 9.37 8.17
N PHE A 176 -4.35 8.70 7.92
CA PHE A 176 -5.65 9.14 8.45
C PHE A 176 -5.67 9.15 9.99
N GLY A 177 -5.05 8.17 10.64
CA GLY A 177 -4.84 8.13 12.08
C GLY A 177 -4.04 9.33 12.60
N VAL A 178 -2.99 9.75 11.89
CA VAL A 178 -2.23 10.98 12.20
C VAL A 178 -3.13 12.23 12.12
N LEU A 179 -4.00 12.32 11.11
CA LEU A 179 -4.97 13.42 11.03
C LEU A 179 -5.96 13.42 12.18
N LEU A 180 -6.48 12.25 12.56
CA LEU A 180 -7.40 12.12 13.70
C LEU A 180 -6.72 12.51 15.01
N GLU A 181 -5.47 12.09 15.21
CA GLU A 181 -4.65 12.48 16.35
C GLU A 181 -4.53 14.02 16.41
N PHE A 182 -4.16 14.64 15.29
CA PHE A 182 -4.06 16.10 15.20
C PHE A 182 -5.40 16.78 15.52
N ALA A 183 -6.51 16.27 14.97
CA ALA A 183 -7.84 16.81 15.25
C ALA A 183 -8.20 16.69 16.74
N MET A 184 -7.87 15.56 17.38
CA MET A 184 -8.06 15.36 18.81
C MET A 184 -7.21 16.34 19.63
N VAL A 185 -5.90 16.45 19.38
CA VAL A 185 -5.00 17.37 20.08
C VAL A 185 -5.46 18.82 19.94
N ASN A 186 -5.82 19.23 18.72
CA ASN A 186 -6.34 20.58 18.46
C ASN A 186 -7.67 20.83 19.20
N SER A 187 -8.56 19.84 19.30
CA SER A 187 -9.81 19.96 20.06
C SER A 187 -9.55 20.15 21.56
N TYR A 188 -8.60 19.41 22.13
CA TYR A 188 -8.19 19.55 23.53
C TYR A 188 -7.49 20.89 23.77
N MET A 189 -6.65 21.33 22.85
CA MET A 189 -5.97 22.63 22.91
C MET A 189 -6.95 23.80 22.87
N ARG A 190 -7.93 23.77 21.96
CA ARG A 190 -8.99 24.79 21.89
C ARG A 190 -9.81 24.84 23.19
N ARG A 191 -10.12 23.68 23.79
CA ARG A 191 -10.80 23.62 25.09
C ARG A 191 -9.94 24.22 26.19
N ALA A 192 -8.64 23.89 26.25
CA ALA A 192 -7.71 24.46 27.23
C ALA A 192 -7.64 25.99 27.11
N ASN A 193 -7.47 26.51 25.89
CA ASN A 193 -7.43 27.95 25.62
C ASN A 193 -8.74 28.66 26.01
N LYS A 194 -9.90 28.03 25.78
CA LYS A 194 -11.20 28.57 26.20
C LYS A 194 -11.29 28.71 27.72
N TYR A 195 -10.85 27.70 28.47
CA TYR A 195 -10.84 27.76 29.95
C TYR A 195 -9.83 28.77 30.49
N ASN A 196 -8.65 28.90 29.87
CA ASN A 196 -7.67 29.94 30.20
C ASN A 196 -8.25 31.34 29.97
N HIS A 197 -8.89 31.59 28.83
CA HIS A 197 -9.49 32.90 28.53
C HIS A 197 -10.66 33.24 29.47
N MET A 198 -11.45 32.25 29.90
CA MET A 198 -12.49 32.45 30.93
C MET A 198 -11.89 32.78 32.30
N ALA A 199 -10.80 32.11 32.69
CA ALA A 199 -10.10 32.39 33.95
C ALA A 199 -9.53 33.81 33.96
N GLU A 200 -8.90 34.23 32.86
CA GLU A 200 -8.34 35.57 32.68
C GLU A 200 -9.40 36.67 32.82
N LYS A 201 -10.56 36.53 32.17
CA LYS A 201 -11.68 37.48 32.29
C LYS A 201 -12.22 37.60 33.72
N ILE A 202 -12.32 36.49 34.44
CA ILE A 202 -12.78 36.49 35.85
C ILE A 202 -11.77 37.20 36.75
N GLN A 203 -10.47 37.02 36.47
CA GLN A 203 -9.40 37.64 37.24
C GLN A 203 -9.25 39.13 36.91
N SER A 204 -9.40 39.54 35.65
CA SER A 204 -9.34 40.96 35.24
C SER A 204 -10.46 41.78 35.86
N ASN A 205 -11.66 41.20 36.01
CA ASN A 205 -12.80 41.85 36.67
C ASN A 205 -12.60 42.07 38.18
N TYR A 206 -11.63 41.39 38.80
CA TYR A 206 -11.32 41.54 40.23
C TYR A 206 -10.32 42.67 40.53
N GLY A 207 -9.86 43.40 39.51
CA GLY A 207 -9.11 44.66 39.67
C GLY A 207 -7.59 44.57 39.76
N GLN A 208 -6.97 43.42 39.51
CA GLN A 208 -5.51 43.27 39.65
C GLN A 208 -4.80 43.12 38.29
N LYS A 209 -3.99 44.13 37.95
CA LYS A 209 -3.26 44.32 36.68
C LYS A 209 -2.08 43.37 36.44
N HIS A 210 -1.98 42.25 37.16
CA HIS A 210 -0.94 41.25 36.91
C HIS A 210 -1.54 39.99 36.29
N ILE A 211 -1.36 39.89 34.97
CA ILE A 211 -1.64 38.73 34.14
C ILE A 211 -0.76 37.58 34.65
N ILE A 212 -1.36 36.61 35.34
CA ILE A 212 -0.68 35.35 35.62
C ILE A 212 -0.79 34.53 34.33
N VAL A 213 0.28 34.53 33.53
CA VAL A 213 0.45 33.55 32.46
C VAL A 213 0.95 32.27 33.13
N PRO A 214 0.16 31.18 33.17
CA PRO A 214 0.70 29.87 33.49
C PRO A 214 1.52 29.47 32.27
N SER A 215 2.83 29.65 32.37
CA SER A 215 3.73 29.27 31.30
C SER A 215 3.73 27.76 31.17
N ASP A 216 3.45 27.31 29.96
CA ASP A 216 3.59 25.94 29.47
C ASP A 216 5.01 25.73 28.91
N TYR A 217 5.97 26.59 29.28
CA TYR A 217 7.38 26.40 29.01
C TYR A 217 7.91 25.35 29.98
N ASP A 218 8.48 24.28 29.43
CA ASP A 218 9.50 23.51 30.13
C ASP A 218 10.66 24.46 30.44
N SER A 219 10.67 25.09 31.62
CA SER A 219 11.83 25.80 32.16
C SER A 219 12.66 24.80 32.97
N GLU A 220 13.43 23.98 32.26
CA GLU A 220 14.72 23.57 32.76
C GLU A 220 15.62 24.82 32.66
N TYR A 221 16.25 25.25 33.76
CA TYR A 221 16.93 26.54 33.99
C TYR A 221 16.05 27.79 34.23
N GLU A 222 15.66 28.00 35.48
CA GLU A 222 15.97 29.23 36.24
C GLU A 222 15.51 29.02 37.70
N GLU A 223 16.46 28.88 38.63
CA GLU A 223 16.22 29.08 40.07
C GLU A 223 15.91 30.56 40.31
N GLY A 224 14.69 30.98 39.95
CA GLY A 224 14.13 32.28 40.27
C GLY A 224 13.19 32.19 41.47
N PRO A 225 13.09 33.23 42.32
CA PRO A 225 12.37 33.15 43.59
C PRO A 225 10.89 32.86 43.34
N ALA A 226 10.32 31.96 44.14
CA ALA A 226 8.91 31.61 44.13
C ALA A 226 8.03 32.87 44.17
N LYS A 227 7.36 33.19 43.06
CA LYS A 227 6.42 34.31 42.99
C LYS A 227 5.21 34.00 43.86
N TYR A 228 5.12 34.65 45.02
CA TYR A 228 3.95 34.67 45.89
C TYR A 228 2.80 35.37 45.15
N TYR A 229 1.67 34.67 44.93
CA TYR A 229 0.49 35.23 44.27
C TYR A 229 -0.52 35.70 45.33
N PRO A 230 -0.71 37.01 45.54
CA PRO A 230 -1.71 37.49 46.46
C PRO A 230 -3.09 37.41 45.79
N HIS A 231 -3.99 36.65 46.40
CA HIS A 231 -5.45 36.63 46.16
C HIS A 231 -5.93 36.21 44.76
N ILE A 232 -5.72 34.95 44.39
CA ILE A 232 -6.40 34.33 43.24
C ILE A 232 -7.85 34.00 43.61
N ASN A 233 -8.81 34.41 42.78
CA ASN A 233 -10.22 34.03 42.93
C ASN A 233 -10.36 32.50 42.79
N LYS A 234 -10.97 31.81 43.77
CA LYS A 234 -11.16 30.34 43.77
C LYS A 234 -11.80 29.81 42.48
N ASN A 235 -12.73 30.57 41.89
CA ASN A 235 -13.40 30.19 40.64
C ASN A 235 -12.45 30.27 39.43
N SER A 236 -11.57 31.28 39.39
CA SER A 236 -10.54 31.41 38.35
C SER A 236 -9.46 30.33 38.46
N ALA A 237 -9.04 30.00 39.70
CA ALA A 237 -8.09 28.92 39.96
C ALA A 237 -8.63 27.55 39.48
N HIS A 238 -9.92 27.28 39.72
CA HIS A 238 -10.56 26.05 39.27
C HIS A 238 -10.59 25.92 37.73
N LEU A 239 -10.90 27.01 37.02
CA LEU A 239 -10.89 27.05 35.56
C LEU A 239 -9.49 26.86 34.98
N MET A 240 -8.49 27.49 35.60
CA MET A 240 -7.09 27.33 35.22
C MET A 240 -6.59 25.89 35.43
N TYR A 241 -6.95 25.26 36.55
CA TYR A 241 -6.68 23.83 36.77
C TYR A 241 -7.32 22.95 35.68
N LYS A 242 -8.55 23.26 35.28
CA LYS A 242 -9.26 22.54 34.20
C LYS A 242 -8.55 22.73 32.86
N ALA A 243 -8.09 23.95 32.54
CA ALA A 243 -7.30 24.24 31.34
C ALA A 243 -5.98 23.45 31.31
N LEU A 244 -5.25 23.44 32.43
CA LEU A 244 -4.00 22.67 32.60
C LEU A 244 -4.24 21.17 32.38
N ARG A 245 -5.33 20.62 32.90
CA ARG A 245 -5.68 19.20 32.70
C ARG A 245 -5.89 18.86 31.23
N TYR A 246 -6.56 19.73 30.47
CA TYR A 246 -6.74 19.52 29.03
C TYR A 246 -5.43 19.68 28.24
N SER A 247 -4.59 20.66 28.60
CA SER A 247 -3.26 20.82 28.00
C SER A 247 -2.36 19.59 28.24
N ARG A 248 -2.32 19.08 29.47
CA ARG A 248 -1.56 17.86 29.82
C ARG A 248 -2.08 16.63 29.07
N ARG A 249 -3.39 16.50 28.89
CA ARG A 249 -3.97 15.41 28.09
C ARG A 249 -3.57 15.50 26.62
N ALA A 250 -3.60 16.70 26.03
CA ALA A 250 -3.14 16.92 24.65
C ALA A 250 -1.67 16.51 24.50
N LEU A 251 -0.80 16.94 25.44
CA LEU A 251 0.62 16.56 25.44
C LEU A 251 0.83 15.04 25.63
N ALA A 252 0.04 14.40 26.50
CA ALA A 252 0.14 12.96 26.72
C ALA A 252 -0.22 12.16 25.47
N ILE A 253 -1.20 12.64 24.68
CA ILE A 253 -1.59 12.02 23.40
C ILE A 253 -0.42 12.12 22.41
N ASP A 254 0.14 13.33 22.19
CA ASP A 254 1.30 13.51 21.30
C ASP A 254 2.48 12.60 21.74
N LYS A 255 2.77 12.53 23.05
CA LYS A 255 3.86 11.68 23.60
C LYS A 255 3.59 10.19 23.38
N ALA A 256 2.37 9.72 23.56
CA ALA A 256 2.00 8.33 23.31
C ALA A 256 2.07 7.98 21.82
N ALA A 257 1.58 8.89 20.96
CA ALA A 257 1.56 8.70 19.51
C ALA A 257 2.97 8.55 18.91
N ARG A 258 3.97 9.27 19.44
CA ARG A 258 5.39 9.18 19.03
C ARG A 258 5.95 7.76 19.05
N PHE A 259 5.54 6.93 20.00
CA PHE A 259 6.00 5.55 20.10
C PHE A 259 5.00 4.56 19.52
N ALA A 260 3.70 4.78 19.72
CA ALA A 260 2.67 3.86 19.27
C ALA A 260 2.63 3.74 17.73
N PHE A 261 2.63 4.85 16.99
CA PHE A 261 2.51 4.82 15.53
C PHE A 261 3.69 4.10 14.85
N PRO A 262 4.97 4.45 15.14
CA PRO A 262 6.10 3.72 14.56
C PRO A 262 6.13 2.26 14.97
N SER A 263 5.78 1.92 16.22
CA SER A 263 5.79 0.53 16.70
C SER A 263 4.74 -0.33 15.99
N VAL A 264 3.52 0.17 15.85
CA VAL A 264 2.44 -0.55 15.15
C VAL A 264 2.75 -0.67 13.66
N PHE A 265 3.34 0.37 13.04
CA PHE A 265 3.77 0.30 11.64
C PHE A 265 4.91 -0.71 11.42
N MET A 266 5.89 -0.77 12.33
CA MET A 266 6.96 -1.77 12.27
C MET A 266 6.41 -3.18 12.42
N LEU A 267 5.52 -3.41 13.39
CA LEU A 267 4.85 -4.70 13.56
C LEU A 267 4.07 -5.11 12.29
N PHE A 268 3.33 -4.16 11.71
CA PHE A 268 2.63 -4.39 10.44
C PHE A 268 3.59 -4.78 9.33
N ASN A 269 4.72 -4.08 9.17
CA ASN A 269 5.71 -4.41 8.15
C ASN A 269 6.27 -5.82 8.35
N VAL A 270 6.63 -6.20 9.59
CA VAL A 270 7.14 -7.55 9.88
C VAL A 270 6.10 -8.61 9.49
N ILE A 271 4.84 -8.44 9.90
CA ILE A 271 3.77 -9.40 9.58
C ILE A 271 3.52 -9.44 8.06
N TYR A 272 3.47 -8.29 7.40
CA TYR A 272 3.24 -8.16 5.97
C TYR A 272 4.32 -8.88 5.17
N TRP A 273 5.59 -8.59 5.46
CA TRP A 273 6.72 -9.22 4.78
C TRP A 273 6.79 -10.72 5.09
N MET A 274 6.56 -11.14 6.33
CA MET A 274 6.52 -12.57 6.64
C MET A 274 5.40 -13.32 5.91
N TYR A 275 4.24 -12.70 5.70
CA TYR A 275 3.14 -13.33 4.95
C TYR A 275 3.44 -13.42 3.45
N TYR A 276 3.94 -12.34 2.84
CA TYR A 276 4.14 -12.29 1.38
C TYR A 276 5.49 -12.84 0.89
N MET A 277 6.53 -12.88 1.73
CA MET A 277 7.83 -13.49 1.40
C MET A 277 7.91 -14.98 1.74
N ARG A 278 6.92 -15.52 2.48
CA ARG A 278 6.85 -16.95 2.71
C ARG A 278 6.44 -17.61 1.40
N GLU A 279 7.43 -18.12 0.68
CA GLU A 279 7.20 -18.98 -0.47
C GLU A 279 6.31 -20.14 0.00
N PRO A 280 5.23 -20.46 -0.73
CA PRO A 280 4.66 -21.78 -0.61
C PRO A 280 5.75 -22.73 -1.08
N GLU A 281 6.41 -23.40 -0.13
CA GLU A 281 7.17 -24.61 -0.45
C GLU A 281 6.20 -25.54 -1.19
N ASP A 282 6.55 -25.84 -2.43
CA ASP A 282 5.75 -26.64 -3.34
C ASP A 282 5.32 -27.97 -2.68
N GLN A 283 4.00 -28.23 -2.68
CA GLN A 283 3.43 -29.58 -2.63
C GLN A 283 3.06 -30.01 -4.04
#